data_AF-A0A7C3YJP4-F1
#
_entry.id   AF-A0A7C3YJP4-F1
#
_cell.length_a   1.000
_cell.length_b   1.000
_cell.length_c   1.000
_cell.angle_alpha   90.00
_cell.angle_beta   90.00
_cell.angle_gamma   90.00
#
_symmetry.space_group_name_H-M   'P 1'
#
loop_
_entity.id
_entity.type
_entity.pdbx_description
1 polymer ?
#
loop_
_entity_poly.entity_id
_entity_poly.type
_entity_poly.pdbx_seq_one_letter_code
_entity_poly.pdbx_strand_id
1 'polypeptide(L)'
;MSKSSAAFGARYGSKPRKRYADTVKQIRVKYECPRCGRLSVKRASFGIWICGKCGYNFAGGAYTPFTKIGVASERVSAKPSTEQVASKNPK
;
A
#
# COMPACT_ATOMS: atom_id res chain seq x y z
N MET A 1 -17.35 -0.24 -20.01
CA MET A 1 -17.46 -0.07 -18.54
C MET A 1 -16.94 -1.34 -17.87
N SER A 2 -16.06 -1.25 -16.86
CA SER A 2 -15.47 -2.45 -16.24
C SER A 2 -16.48 -3.23 -15.39
N LYS A 3 -16.36 -4.57 -15.37
CA LYS A 3 -17.22 -5.51 -14.64
C LYS A 3 -17.42 -5.14 -13.16
N SER A 4 -16.42 -4.53 -12.51
CA SER A 4 -16.46 -4.12 -11.09
C SER A 4 -17.52 -3.06 -10.77
N SER A 5 -17.77 -2.12 -11.69
CA SER A 5 -18.73 -1.02 -11.47
C SER A 5 -20.12 -1.35 -12.00
N ALA A 6 -20.32 -2.56 -12.54
CA ALA A 6 -21.60 -3.03 -13.04
C ALA A 6 -22.62 -3.26 -11.92
N ALA A 7 -22.15 -3.65 -10.72
CA ALA A 7 -22.99 -3.85 -9.54
C ALA A 7 -23.82 -2.62 -9.14
N PHE A 8 -23.38 -1.42 -9.51
CA PHE A 8 -24.09 -0.17 -9.22
C PHE A 8 -25.30 0.10 -10.15
N GLY A 9 -25.53 -0.71 -11.18
CA GLY A 9 -26.63 -0.50 -12.15
C GLY A 9 -26.49 0.84 -12.90
N ALA A 10 -27.61 1.55 -13.11
CA ALA A 10 -27.62 2.86 -13.76
C ALA A 10 -27.27 4.05 -12.84
N ARG A 11 -27.04 3.80 -11.54
CA ARG A 11 -26.89 4.84 -10.51
C ARG A 11 -25.47 5.47 -10.51
N TYR A 12 -25.34 6.62 -9.84
CA TYR A 12 -24.10 7.37 -9.55
C TYR A 12 -23.36 8.03 -10.72
N GLY A 13 -23.72 7.73 -11.98
CA GLY A 13 -23.10 8.37 -13.16
C GLY A 13 -21.70 7.84 -13.51
N SER A 14 -21.17 8.27 -14.66
CA SER A 14 -19.98 7.63 -15.27
C SER A 14 -18.66 7.92 -14.54
N LYS A 15 -18.40 9.18 -14.13
CA LYS A 15 -17.14 9.61 -13.51
C LYS A 15 -16.80 8.87 -12.20
N PRO A 16 -17.67 8.82 -11.17
CA PRO A 16 -17.34 8.11 -9.94
C PRO A 16 -17.23 6.59 -10.17
N ARG A 17 -18.02 6.02 -11.07
CA ARG A 17 -17.93 4.60 -11.44
C ARG A 17 -16.60 4.25 -12.10
N LYS A 18 -16.03 5.17 -12.90
CA LYS A 18 -14.70 5.02 -13.48
C LYS A 18 -13.62 5.06 -12.41
N ARG A 19 -13.67 6.03 -11.49
CA ARG A 19 -12.71 6.11 -10.37
C ARG A 19 -12.74 4.85 -9.49
N TYR A 20 -13.93 4.40 -9.11
CA TYR A 20 -14.10 3.16 -8.36
C TYR A 20 -13.54 1.94 -9.09
N ALA A 21 -13.83 1.82 -10.38
CA ALA A 21 -13.32 0.73 -11.21
C ALA A 21 -11.79 0.66 -11.14
N ASP A 22 -11.14 1.81 -11.29
CA ASP A 22 -9.69 1.90 -11.35
C ASP A 22 -9.06 1.58 -9.97
N THR A 23 -9.66 2.05 -8.88
CA THR A 23 -9.25 1.66 -7.52
C THR A 23 -9.43 0.16 -7.25
N VAL A 24 -10.57 -0.42 -7.64
CA VAL A 24 -10.83 -1.86 -7.43
C VAL A 24 -9.91 -2.74 -8.28
N LYS A 25 -9.57 -2.30 -9.50
CA LYS A 25 -8.55 -2.99 -10.30
C LYS A 25 -7.22 -3.06 -9.54
N GLN A 26 -6.75 -1.93 -8.99
CA GLN A 26 -5.51 -1.89 -8.22
C GLN A 26 -5.55 -2.85 -7.02
N ILE A 27 -6.64 -2.84 -6.23
CA ILE A 27 -6.78 -3.74 -5.07
C ILE A 27 -6.69 -5.23 -5.47
N ARG A 28 -7.22 -5.60 -6.64
CA ARG A 28 -7.28 -7.00 -7.11
C ARG A 28 -5.99 -7.49 -7.75
N VAL A 29 -5.07 -6.59 -8.10
CA VAL A 29 -3.74 -6.97 -8.62
C VAL A 29 -2.95 -7.69 -7.53
N LYS A 30 -2.23 -8.74 -7.90
CA LYS A 30 -1.27 -9.39 -7.00
C LYS A 30 0.02 -8.59 -6.99
N TYR A 31 0.51 -8.28 -5.80
CA TYR A 31 1.75 -7.53 -5.62
C TYR A 31 2.90 -8.44 -5.19
N GLU A 32 4.12 -7.95 -5.41
CA GLU A 32 5.34 -8.60 -4.96
C GLU A 32 5.47 -8.48 -3.45
N CYS A 33 5.84 -9.59 -2.81
CA CYS A 33 6.09 -9.61 -1.39
C CYS A 33 7.48 -9.04 -1.08
N PRO A 34 7.62 -8.09 -0.15
CA PRO A 34 8.93 -7.53 0.22
C PRO A 34 9.84 -8.55 0.92
N ARG A 35 9.28 -9.65 1.46
CA ARG A 35 10.04 -10.70 2.14
C ARG A 35 10.48 -11.84 1.22
N CYS A 36 9.58 -12.35 0.37
CA CYS A 36 9.85 -13.54 -0.45
C CYS A 36 9.88 -13.29 -1.96
N GLY A 37 9.68 -12.06 -2.41
CA GLY A 37 9.72 -11.66 -3.83
C GLY A 37 8.57 -12.19 -4.70
N ARG A 38 7.69 -13.06 -4.19
CA ARG A 38 6.63 -13.67 -5.00
C ARG A 38 5.41 -12.76 -5.16
N LEU A 39 4.82 -12.77 -6.36
CA LEU A 39 3.55 -12.11 -6.71
C LEU A 39 2.33 -12.81 -6.08
N SER A 40 2.20 -12.68 -4.76
CA SER A 40 1.18 -13.39 -3.97
C SER A 40 0.57 -12.57 -2.84
N VAL A 41 0.91 -11.28 -2.77
CA VAL A 41 0.33 -10.37 -1.79
C VAL A 41 -1.11 -10.07 -2.17
N LYS A 42 -1.99 -10.17 -1.17
CA LYS A 42 -3.42 -9.84 -1.25
C LYS A 42 -3.77 -8.89 -0.10
N ARG A 43 -4.82 -8.10 -0.29
CA ARG A 43 -5.35 -7.22 0.76
C ARG A 43 -6.12 -8.04 1.79
N ALA A 44 -5.77 -7.89 3.06
CA ALA A 44 -6.51 -8.50 4.17
C ALA A 44 -7.59 -7.55 4.71
N SER A 45 -7.22 -6.29 4.97
CA SER A 45 -8.13 -5.24 5.45
C SER A 45 -7.69 -3.87 4.93
N PHE A 46 -8.25 -2.77 5.47
CA PHE A 46 -7.77 -1.42 5.15
C PHE A 46 -6.34 -1.24 5.66
N GLY A 47 -5.40 -0.98 4.74
CA GLY A 47 -3.99 -0.75 5.09
C GLY A 47 -3.20 -2.01 5.47
N ILE A 48 -3.83 -3.18 5.62
CA ILE A 48 -3.15 -4.44 5.97
C ILE A 48 -3.10 -5.38 4.77
N TRP A 49 -1.89 -5.85 4.45
CA TRP A 49 -1.61 -6.73 3.33
C TRP A 49 -0.93 -8.02 3.81
N ILE A 50 -1.35 -9.14 3.24
CA ILE A 50 -0.86 -10.48 3.57
C ILE A 50 -0.28 -11.16 2.34
N CYS A 51 0.90 -11.74 2.49
CA CYS A 51 1.47 -12.65 1.50
C CYS A 51 0.89 -14.06 1.66
N GLY A 52 0.20 -14.55 0.64
CA GLY A 52 -0.37 -15.91 0.69
C GLY A 52 0.66 -17.05 0.62
N LYS A 53 1.94 -16.76 0.35
CA LYS A 53 3.00 -17.78 0.27
C LYS A 53 3.82 -17.92 1.55
N CYS A 54 4.25 -16.82 2.16
CA CYS A 54 5.07 -16.84 3.38
C CYS A 54 4.33 -16.38 4.64
N GLY A 55 3.05 -16.01 4.54
CA GLY A 55 2.26 -15.54 5.68
C GLY A 55 2.66 -14.16 6.22
N TYR A 56 3.56 -13.44 5.54
CA TYR A 56 4.01 -12.13 5.99
C TYR A 56 2.89 -11.09 5.90
N ASN A 57 2.56 -10.49 7.04
CA ASN A 57 1.60 -9.40 7.18
C ASN A 57 2.34 -8.08 7.34
N PHE A 58 1.93 -7.06 6.59
CA PHE A 58 2.54 -5.74 6.68
C PHE A 58 1.52 -4.62 6.48
N ALA A 59 1.86 -3.45 7.04
CA ALA A 59 1.11 -2.23 6.85
C ALA A 59 1.53 -1.55 5.53
N GLY A 60 0.56 -1.00 4.82
CA GLY A 60 0.74 -0.30 3.55
C GLY A 60 -0.39 0.68 3.28
N GLY A 61 -0.53 1.10 2.03
CA GLY A 61 -1.65 1.97 1.64
C GLY A 61 -3.01 1.27 1.69
N ALA A 62 -4.08 2.08 1.72
CA ALA A 62 -5.45 1.57 1.77
C ALA A 62 -5.86 0.78 0.51
N TYR A 63 -5.38 1.19 -0.66
CA TYR A 63 -5.75 0.62 -1.96
C TYR A 63 -4.58 -0.01 -2.73
N THR A 64 -3.35 0.40 -2.42
CA THR A 64 -2.10 -0.16 -2.94
C THR A 64 -1.15 -0.44 -1.77
N PRO A 65 -0.38 -1.54 -1.77
CA PRO A 65 0.52 -1.86 -0.67
C PRO A 65 1.62 -0.80 -0.53
N PHE A 66 2.18 -0.36 -1.64
CA PHE A 66 3.18 0.71 -1.69
C PHE A 66 2.55 2.01 -2.17
N THR A 67 2.76 3.09 -1.42
CA THR A 67 2.31 4.44 -1.80
C THR A 67 3.52 5.32 -2.04
N LYS A 68 3.40 6.30 -2.94
CA LYS A 68 4.49 7.24 -3.24
C LYS A 68 4.95 8.00 -2.00
N ILE A 69 4.00 8.38 -1.15
CA ILE A 69 4.26 9.09 0.11
C ILE A 69 4.94 8.16 1.12
N GLY A 70 4.47 6.91 1.25
CA GLY A 70 5.10 5.90 2.12
C GLY A 70 6.57 5.67 1.75
N VAL A 71 6.84 5.43 0.47
CA VAL A 71 8.22 5.26 -0.03
C VAL A 71 9.08 6.51 0.21
N ALA A 72 8.51 7.71 0.07
CA ALA A 72 9.22 8.95 0.38
C ALA A 72 9.54 9.06 1.88
N SER A 73 8.59 8.72 2.76
CA SER A 73 8.78 8.75 4.22
C SER A 73 9.83 7.75 4.71
N GLU A 74 9.87 6.56 4.10
CA GLU A 74 10.89 5.55 4.40
C GLU A 74 12.30 6.07 4.07
N ARG A 75 12.47 6.77 2.95
CA ARG A 75 13.77 7.37 2.58
C ARG A 75 14.22 8.46 3.55
N VAL A 76 13.29 9.25 4.07
CA VAL A 76 13.59 10.28 5.07
C VAL A 76 13.98 9.63 6.38
N SER A 77 13.24 8.60 6.80
CA SER A 77 13.45 7.89 8.06
C SER A 77 14.71 7.02 8.06
N ALA A 78 15.13 6.50 6.90
CA ALA A 78 16.34 5.70 6.74
C ALA A 78 17.63 6.52 6.81
N LYS A 79 17.56 7.86 6.73
CA LYS A 79 18.73 8.69 7.03
C LYS A 79 18.99 8.60 8.54
N PRO A 80 20.19 8.21 8.99
CA PRO A 80 20.51 8.25 10.40
C PRO A 80 20.35 9.71 10.87
N SER A 81 19.44 9.94 11.82
CA SER A 81 19.29 11.22 12.49
C SER A 81 20.63 11.62 13.08
N THR A 82 21.24 12.69 12.56
CA THR A 82 22.50 13.26 13.03
C THR A 82 22.41 13.92 14.42
N GLU A 83 21.32 13.75 15.16
CA GLU A 83 21.09 14.33 16.48
C GLU A 83 21.12 13.25 17.58
N GLN A 84 22.30 12.66 17.86
CA GLN A 84 22.58 11.95 19.13
C GLN A 84 24.04 12.08 19.61
N VAL A 85 24.88 12.94 19.03
CA VAL A 85 26.32 13.03 19.38
C VAL A 85 26.65 14.13 20.40
N ALA A 86 25.68 14.95 20.83
CA ALA A 86 25.97 16.17 21.62
C ALA A 86 25.94 16.05 23.17
N SER A 87 25.74 14.85 23.76
CA SER A 87 25.57 14.71 25.23
C SER A 87 26.65 13.89 25.96
N LYS A 88 27.85 13.74 25.39
CA LYS A 88 29.01 13.24 26.15
C LYS A 88 30.23 14.12 25.92
N ASN A 89 30.40 15.14 26.77
CA ASN A 89 31.61 15.20 27.59
C ASN A 89 31.39 16.09 28.82
N PRO A 90 31.40 15.53 30.04
CA PRO A 90 31.62 16.33 31.25
C PRO A 90 33.08 16.81 31.28
N LYS A 91 33.24 18.04 31.78
CA LYS A 91 34.48 18.81 31.96
C LYS A 91 35.69 18.00 32.44
#